data_AF-A0A3D0ZGS4-F1
#
_entry.id   AF-A0A3D0ZGS4-F1
#
_cell.length_a   1.000
_cell.length_b   1.000
_cell.length_c   1.000
_cell.angle_alpha   90.00
_cell.angle_beta   90.00
_cell.angle_gamma   90.00
#
_symmetry.space_group_name_H-M   'P 1'
#
loop_
_entity.id
_entity.type
_entity.pdbx_description
1 polymer ?
#
loop_
_entity_poly.entity_id
_entity_poly.type
_entity_poly.pdbx_seq_one_letter_code
_entity_poly.pdbx_strand_id
1 'polypeptide(L)' 'ARHQGEQLLVIGQYIDQLDEIGERLKAPVIKGDTSVKERQKLFDAFRAGEVHTLVVSKVA' A
#
# COMPACT_ATOMS: atom_id res chain seq x y z
N ALA A 1 16.24 -12.94 -8.55
CA ALA A 1 15.00 -12.98 -7.75
C ALA A 1 13.80 -13.16 -8.68
N ARG A 2 12.77 -13.94 -8.32
CA ARG A 2 11.71 -14.36 -9.27
C ARG A 2 10.66 -13.29 -9.62
N HIS A 3 10.61 -12.17 -8.89
CA HIS A 3 9.56 -11.13 -9.02
C HIS A 3 10.15 -9.71 -9.02
N GLN A 4 11.39 -9.56 -9.51
CA GLN A 4 12.01 -8.23 -9.60
C GLN A 4 11.25 -7.37 -10.62
N GLY A 5 10.72 -6.24 -10.16
CA GLY A 5 9.98 -5.28 -10.99
C GLY A 5 8.46 -5.52 -11.05
N GLU A 6 7.95 -6.56 -10.39
CA GLU A 6 6.50 -6.76 -10.27
C GLU A 6 5.90 -5.84 -9.18
N GLN A 7 4.65 -5.43 -9.38
CA GLN A 7 3.89 -4.68 -8.39
C GLN A 7 3.62 -5.52 -7.13
N LEU A 8 3.81 -4.92 -5.96
CA LEU A 8 3.64 -5.55 -4.64
C LEU A 8 2.49 -4.91 -3.87
N LEU A 9 1.47 -5.70 -3.52
CA LEU A 9 0.40 -5.29 -2.61
C LEU A 9 0.54 -6.03 -1.29
N VAL A 10 0.79 -5.29 -0.20
CA VAL A 10 0.90 -5.84 1.15
C VAL A 10 -0.43 -5.61 1.88
N ILE A 11 -1.05 -6.68 2.38
CA ILE A 11 -2.31 -6.63 3.12
C ILE A 11 -2.06 -7.12 4.55
N GLY A 12 -2.37 -6.29 5.55
CA GLY A 12 -2.24 -6.69 6.96
C GLY A 12 -3.37 -6.17 7.83
N GLN A 13 -3.44 -6.67 9.06
CA GLN A 13 -4.54 -6.37 9.98
C GLN A 13 -4.19 -5.30 11.02
N TYR A 14 -2.94 -5.26 11.48
CA TYR A 14 -2.49 -4.39 12.56
C TYR A 14 -1.94 -3.08 12.03
N ILE A 15 -2.58 -1.96 12.38
CA ILE A 15 -2.27 -0.64 11.82
C ILE A 15 -0.82 -0.22 12.10
N ASP A 16 -0.37 -0.37 13.35
CA ASP A 16 0.99 0.04 13.75
C ASP A 16 2.08 -0.74 12.98
N GLN A 17 1.84 -2.02 12.70
CA GLN A 17 2.76 -2.83 11.89
C GLN A 17 2.79 -2.37 10.42
N LEU A 18 1.66 -1.88 9.89
CA LEU A 18 1.60 -1.40 8.52
C LEU A 18 2.38 -0.10 8.33
N ASP A 19 2.46 0.74 9.36
CA ASP A 19 3.33 1.92 9.35
C ASP A 19 4.80 1.52 9.27
N GLU A 20 5.24 0.63 10.15
CA GLU A 20 6.61 0.14 10.13
C GLU A 20 6.97 -0.51 8.79
N ILE A 21 6.04 -1.28 8.21
CA ILE A 21 6.23 -1.91 6.90
C ILE A 21 6.29 -0.85 5.80
N GLY A 22 5.40 0.14 5.81
CA GLY A 22 5.38 1.24 4.85
C GLY A 22 6.69 2.03 4.86
N GLU A 23 7.20 2.36 6.03
CA GLU A 23 8.49 3.05 6.18
C GLU A 23 9.65 2.21 5.65
N ARG A 24 9.72 0.93 6.02
CA ARG A 24 10.79 0.02 5.58
C ARG A 24 10.77 -0.22 4.07
N LEU A 25 9.58 -0.31 3.48
CA LEU A 25 9.39 -0.51 2.05
C LEU A 25 9.39 0.79 1.25
N LYS A 26 9.40 1.96 1.93
CA LYS A 26 9.22 3.29 1.32
C LYS A 26 7.95 3.34 0.46
N ALA A 27 6.87 2.76 0.99
CA ALA A 27 5.62 2.57 0.29
C ALA A 27 4.47 3.33 0.98
N PRO A 28 3.53 3.90 0.22
CA PRO A 28 2.32 4.48 0.79
C PRO A 28 1.49 3.44 1.56
N VAL A 29 0.90 3.87 2.67
CA VAL A 29 0.06 3.05 3.54
C VAL A 29 -1.38 3.57 3.50
N ILE A 30 -2.34 2.69 3.25
CA ILE A 30 -3.77 2.97 3.32
C ILE A 30 -4.35 2.30 4.57
N LYS A 31 -5.00 3.09 5.41
CA LYS A 31 -5.65 2.70 6.67
C LYS A 31 -7.15 3.00 6.64
N GLY A 32 -7.83 2.75 7.76
CA GLY A 32 -9.26 3.07 7.90
C GLY A 32 -9.56 4.58 7.90
N ASP A 33 -8.64 5.40 8.39
CA ASP A 33 -8.75 6.87 8.43
C ASP A 33 -8.33 7.55 7.12
N THR A 34 -7.76 6.80 6.18
CA THR A 34 -7.38 7.32 4.86
C THR A 34 -8.63 7.70 4.07
N SER A 35 -8.72 8.98 3.71
CA SER A 35 -9.87 9.51 2.97
C SER A 35 -10.14 8.72 1.68
N VAL A 36 -11.41 8.65 1.27
CA VAL A 36 -11.82 7.96 0.02
C VAL A 36 -11.06 8.51 -1.19
N LYS A 37 -10.85 9.83 -1.25
CA LYS A 37 -10.12 10.50 -2.33
C LYS A 37 -8.65 10.05 -2.40
N GLU A 38 -7.94 10.04 -1.27
CA GLU A 38 -6.54 9.63 -1.25
C GLU A 38 -6.39 8.13 -1.52
N ARG A 39 -7.29 7.31 -0.97
CA ARG A 39 -7.37 5.87 -1.26
C ARG A 39 -7.48 5.62 -2.76
N GLN A 40 -8.43 6.27 -3.43
CA GLN A 40 -8.65 6.09 -4.87
C GLN A 40 -7.41 6.48 -5.68
N LYS A 41 -6.83 7.64 -5.38
CA LYS A 41 -5.60 8.13 -6.01
C LYS A 41 -4.43 7.13 -5.86
N LEU A 42 -4.21 6.60 -4.67
CA LEU A 42 -3.13 5.63 -4.41
C LEU A 42 -3.36 4.30 -5.12
N PHE A 43 -4.60 3.80 -5.16
CA PHE A 43 -4.93 2.60 -5.93
C PHE A 43 -4.78 2.80 -7.44
N ASP A 44 -5.16 3.98 -7.96
CA ASP A 44 -5.01 4.28 -9.38
C ASP A 44 -3.54 4.41 -9.78
N ALA A 45 -2.72 5.11 -8.97
CA ALA A 45 -1.28 5.18 -9.16
C ALA A 45 -0.61 3.80 -9.08
N PHE A 46 -1.06 2.94 -8.15
CA PHE A 46 -0.61 1.55 -8.08
C PHE A 46 -0.95 0.79 -9.35
N ARG A 47 -2.21 0.83 -9.81
CA ARG A 47 -2.66 0.16 -11.05
C ARG A 47 -1.96 0.66 -12.31
N ALA A 48 -1.65 1.96 -12.37
CA ALA A 48 -0.91 2.58 -13.46
C ALA A 48 0.58 2.21 -13.46
N GLY A 49 1.10 1.60 -12.39
CA GLY A 49 2.52 1.27 -12.25
C GLY A 49 3.38 2.43 -11.77
N GLU A 50 2.80 3.59 -11.46
CA GLU A 50 3.51 4.73 -10.88
C GLU A 50 3.94 4.46 -9.44
N VAL A 51 3.15 3.68 -8.71
CA VAL A 51 3.48 3.13 -7.39
C VAL A 51 3.69 1.62 -7.53
N HIS A 52 4.89 1.14 -7.27
CA HIS A 52 5.20 -0.30 -7.35
C HIS A 52 4.90 -1.07 -6.07
N THR A 53 4.73 -0.40 -4.94
CA THR A 53 4.41 -1.05 -3.66
C THR A 53 3.33 -0.28 -2.93
N LEU A 54 2.27 -0.96 -2.52
CA LEU A 54 1.18 -0.37 -1.77
C LEU A 54 0.90 -1.23 -0.55
N VAL A 55 0.81 -0.60 0.62
CA VAL A 55 0.49 -1.26 1.89
C VAL A 55 -0.93 -0.90 2.28
N VAL A 56 -1.76 -1.89 2.58
CA VAL A 56 -3.16 -1.67 2.92
C VAL A 56 -3.54 -2.42 4.18
N SER A 57 -4.29 -1.76 5.06
CA SER A 57 -5.01 -2.44 6.13
C SER A 57 -6.14 -3.27 5.52
N LYS A 58 -6.44 -4.44 6.09
CA LYS A 58 -7.66 -5.19 5.79
C LYS A 58 -8.84 -4.27 6.07
N VAL A 59 -9.35 -3.67 5.00
CA VAL A 59 -10.60 -2.92 5.02
C VAL A 59 -11.67 -4.00 5.12
N ALA A 60 -12.36 -4.05 6.27
CA ALA A 60 -13.56 -4.84 6.41
C ALA A 60 -14.64 -4.35 5.42
#